data_AF-A0A9E2G9E0-F1
#
_entry.id   AF-A0A9E2G9E0-F1
#
_cell.length_a   1.000
_cell.length_b   1.000
_cell.length_c   1.000
_cell.angle_alpha   90.00
_cell.angle_beta   90.00
_cell.angle_gamma   90.00
#
_symmetry.space_group_name_H-M   'P 1'
#
loop_
_entity.id
_entity.type
_entity.pdbx_description
1 polymer ?
#
loop_
_entity_poly.entity_id
_entity_poly.type
_entity_poly.pdbx_seq_one_letter_code
_entity_poly.pdbx_strand_id
1 'polypeptide(L)'
;MKTGLNAPFYKWIDDVKKAIRHKRELEEKLEYYQSRLTGYQAVVYDSIGSSSSRNNVEDNLLFIIGKIDAIEHKLKESEMIINKYKLFKVRLKDKEILLLEYLVGTELDKSMLALKLSVTKSGLYSILSMVIRKYIDLSTTK
;
A
#
# COMPACT_ATOMS: atom_id res chain seq x y z
N MET A 1 -14.88 4.08 19.72
CA MET A 1 -15.95 3.63 18.81
C MET A 1 -16.21 4.72 17.77
N LYS A 2 -15.96 4.46 16.48
CA LYS A 2 -16.21 5.41 15.38
C LYS A 2 -17.49 4.97 14.66
N THR A 3 -18.56 5.73 14.84
CA THR A 3 -19.93 5.44 14.44
C THR A 3 -20.18 5.56 12.93
N GLY A 4 -21.00 4.63 12.42
CA GLY A 4 -21.80 4.59 11.18
C GLY A 4 -21.25 5.24 9.90
N LEU A 5 -21.27 6.57 9.85
CA LEU A 5 -21.16 7.33 8.61
C LEU A 5 -19.71 7.58 8.15
N ASN A 6 -18.78 7.66 9.11
CA ASN A 6 -17.37 7.93 8.82
C ASN A 6 -16.52 6.64 8.75
N ALA A 7 -17.12 5.49 9.06
CA ALA A 7 -16.43 4.21 9.07
C ALA A 7 -15.75 3.87 7.73
N PRO A 8 -16.36 4.14 6.55
CA PRO A 8 -15.70 3.89 5.26
C PRO A 8 -14.42 4.71 5.08
N PHE A 9 -14.41 5.98 5.52
CA PHE A 9 -13.22 6.83 5.44
C PHE A 9 -12.09 6.29 6.30
N TYR A 10 -12.36 5.95 7.56
CA TYR A 10 -11.31 5.45 8.45
C TYR A 10 -10.80 4.08 8.05
N LYS A 11 -11.67 3.21 7.55
CA LYS A 11 -11.26 1.94 6.94
C LYS A 11 -10.32 2.19 5.75
N TRP A 12 -10.68 3.12 4.87
CA TRP A 12 -9.84 3.49 3.74
C TRP A 12 -8.47 4.03 4.18
N ILE A 13 -8.40 4.87 5.22
CA ILE A 13 -7.12 5.31 5.81
C ILE A 13 -6.29 4.12 6.29
N ASP A 14 -6.90 3.17 6.98
CA ASP A 14 -6.20 1.97 7.46
C ASP A 14 -5.71 1.09 6.30
N ASP A 15 -6.49 0.98 5.22
CA ASP A 15 -6.10 0.25 4.01
C ASP A 15 -4.91 0.94 3.31
N VAL A 16 -4.91 2.28 3.23
CA VAL A 16 -3.77 3.06 2.71
C VAL A 16 -2.52 2.83 3.56
N LYS A 17 -2.64 2.85 4.89
CA LYS A 17 -1.52 2.57 5.80
C LYS A 17 -0.93 1.19 5.58
N LYS A 18 -1.78 0.17 5.47
CA LYS A 18 -1.37 -1.20 5.20
C LYS A 18 -0.69 -1.32 3.85
N ALA A 19 -1.26 -0.72 2.80
CA ALA A 19 -0.68 -0.73 1.47
C ALA A 19 0.72 -0.09 1.44
N ILE A 20 0.90 1.08 2.08
CA ILE A 20 2.22 1.74 2.16
C ILE A 20 3.21 0.89 2.95
N ARG A 21 2.81 0.34 4.10
CA ARG A 21 3.69 -0.47 4.95
C ARG A 21 4.11 -1.78 4.27
N HIS A 22 3.15 -2.49 3.69
CA HIS A 22 3.40 -3.79 3.09
C HIS A 22 4.07 -3.70 1.73
N LYS A 23 3.98 -2.56 1.03
CA LYS A 23 4.62 -2.39 -0.28
C LYS A 23 6.11 -2.71 -0.22
N ARG A 24 6.85 -2.14 0.74
CA ARG A 24 8.30 -2.39 0.89
C ARG A 24 8.61 -3.87 1.14
N GLU A 25 7.86 -4.49 2.06
CA GLU A 25 8.02 -5.92 2.38
C GLU A 25 7.72 -6.82 1.17
N LEU A 26 6.72 -6.47 0.37
CA LEU A 26 6.37 -7.21 -0.84
C LEU A 26 7.42 -7.03 -1.95
N GLU A 27 7.99 -5.82 -2.10
CA GLU A 27 9.10 -5.55 -3.03
C GLU A 27 10.35 -6.38 -2.66
N GLU A 28 10.74 -6.38 -1.37
CA GLU A 28 11.86 -7.20 -0.87
C GLU A 28 11.62 -8.70 -1.11
N LYS A 29 10.39 -9.19 -0.90
CA LYS A 29 10.03 -10.60 -1.17
C LYS A 29 10.05 -10.92 -2.66
N LEU A 30 9.58 -10.00 -3.51
CA LEU A 30 9.60 -10.18 -4.96
C LEU A 30 11.04 -10.32 -5.46
N GLU A 31 11.92 -9.42 -5.03
CA GLU A 31 13.34 -9.43 -5.36
C GLU A 31 14.00 -10.76 -4.94
N TYR A 32 13.69 -11.25 -3.74
CA TYR A 32 14.16 -12.56 -3.27
C TYR A 32 13.74 -13.70 -4.20
N TYR A 33 12.45 -13.79 -4.58
CA TYR A 33 11.98 -14.88 -5.44
C TYR A 33 12.49 -14.76 -6.89
N GLN A 34 12.61 -13.54 -7.42
CA GLN A 34 13.20 -13.30 -8.74
C GLN A 34 14.69 -13.68 -8.78
N SER A 35 15.44 -13.36 -7.72
CA SER A 35 16.84 -13.80 -7.57
C SER A 35 16.96 -15.32 -7.54
N ARG A 36 16.07 -16.01 -6.79
CA ARG A 36 16.02 -17.47 -6.81
C ARG A 36 15.69 -18.04 -8.19
N LEU A 37 14.70 -17.48 -8.88
CA LEU A 37 14.34 -17.93 -10.24
C LEU A 37 15.54 -17.82 -11.20
N THR A 38 16.28 -16.71 -11.13
CA THR A 38 17.50 -16.49 -11.92
C THR A 38 18.56 -17.54 -11.60
N GLY A 39 18.75 -17.87 -10.31
CA GLY A 39 19.66 -18.93 -9.88
C GLY A 39 19.25 -20.31 -10.40
N TYR A 40 17.96 -20.64 -10.40
CA TYR A 40 17.46 -21.89 -10.99
C TYR A 40 17.71 -21.93 -12.50
N GLN A 41 17.48 -20.84 -13.21
CA GLN A 41 17.76 -20.77 -14.65
C GLN A 41 19.25 -21.04 -14.93
N ALA A 42 20.18 -20.44 -14.18
CA ALA A 42 21.62 -20.67 -14.32
C ALA A 42 22.01 -22.15 -14.11
N VAL A 43 21.48 -22.80 -13.06
CA VAL A 43 21.74 -24.21 -12.77
C VAL A 43 21.14 -25.15 -13.82
N VAL A 44 19.94 -24.83 -14.34
CA VAL A 44 19.30 -25.63 -15.40
C VAL A 44 20.12 -25.56 -16.70
N TYR A 45 20.71 -24.41 -17.05
CA TYR A 45 21.60 -24.30 -18.21
C TYR A 45 22.88 -25.15 -18.05
N ASP A 46 23.47 -25.21 -16.85
CA ASP A 46 24.68 -26.02 -16.57
C ASP A 46 24.41 -27.53 -16.47
N SER A 47 23.16 -27.94 -16.21
CA SER A 47 22.79 -29.35 -15.94
C SER A 47 22.20 -30.11 -17.14
N ILE A 48 22.22 -29.51 -18.35
CA ILE A 48 21.79 -30.14 -19.62
C ILE A 48 22.57 -31.44 -19.96
N GLY A 49 23.61 -31.80 -19.19
CA GLY A 49 24.36 -33.05 -19.31
C GLY A 49 24.01 -34.20 -18.34
N SER A 50 23.13 -34.05 -17.33
CA SER A 50 22.84 -35.14 -16.37
C SER A 50 21.33 -35.45 -16.22
N SER A 51 20.97 -36.70 -16.55
CA SER A 51 19.61 -37.08 -16.97
C SER A 51 18.66 -37.55 -15.86
N SER A 52 18.93 -37.30 -14.56
CA SER A 52 18.24 -38.03 -13.47
C SER A 52 17.51 -37.20 -12.40
N SER A 53 17.44 -35.86 -12.48
CA SER A 53 16.81 -35.02 -11.43
C SER A 53 15.67 -34.09 -11.87
N ARG A 54 15.18 -34.19 -13.12
CA ARG A 54 14.28 -33.21 -13.76
C ARG A 54 13.00 -32.88 -12.97
N ASN A 55 12.31 -33.85 -12.40
CA ASN A 55 10.98 -33.64 -11.81
C ASN A 55 11.01 -32.71 -10.58
N ASN A 56 12.00 -32.85 -9.69
CA ASN A 56 12.09 -32.03 -8.49
C ASN A 56 12.49 -30.57 -8.78
N VAL A 57 13.15 -30.31 -9.91
CA VAL A 57 13.55 -28.95 -10.32
C VAL A 57 12.36 -28.21 -10.91
N GLU A 58 11.55 -28.90 -11.72
CA GLU A 58 10.36 -28.34 -12.37
C GLU A 58 9.27 -27.96 -11.35
N ASP A 59 8.98 -28.82 -10.37
CA ASP A 59 8.01 -28.52 -9.30
C ASP A 59 8.44 -27.32 -8.44
N ASN A 60 9.73 -27.19 -8.15
CA ASN A 60 10.29 -26.05 -7.42
C ASN A 60 10.24 -24.76 -8.24
N LEU A 61 10.44 -24.84 -9.56
CA LEU A 61 10.35 -23.70 -10.46
C LEU A 61 8.90 -23.20 -10.57
N LEU A 62 7.94 -24.10 -10.75
CA LEU A 62 6.51 -23.78 -10.74
C LEU A 62 6.08 -23.15 -9.42
N PHE A 63 6.58 -23.67 -8.29
CA PHE A 63 6.32 -23.08 -6.97
C PHE A 63 6.82 -21.64 -6.88
N ILE A 64 8.05 -21.36 -7.34
CA ILE A 64 8.64 -20.02 -7.30
C ILE A 64 7.86 -19.05 -8.20
N ILE A 65 7.51 -19.46 -9.42
CA ILE A 65 6.68 -18.67 -10.33
C ILE A 65 5.34 -18.33 -9.67
N GLY A 66 4.67 -19.33 -9.07
CA GLY A 66 3.42 -19.10 -8.35
C GLY A 66 3.56 -18.14 -7.15
N LYS A 67 4.73 -18.08 -6.49
CA LYS A 67 5.00 -17.08 -5.45
C LYS A 67 5.20 -15.69 -6.02
N ILE A 68 5.91 -15.56 -7.15
CA ILE A 68 6.10 -14.29 -7.86
C ILE A 68 4.74 -13.72 -8.26
N ASP A 69 3.91 -14.48 -8.96
CA ASP A 69 2.58 -14.05 -9.43
C ASP A 69 1.70 -13.56 -8.26
N ALA A 70 1.69 -14.31 -7.15
CA ALA A 70 0.91 -13.95 -5.97
C ALA A 70 1.39 -12.65 -5.29
N ILE A 71 2.70 -12.38 -5.32
CA ILE A 71 3.27 -11.14 -4.76
C ILE A 71 3.00 -9.97 -5.69
N GLU A 72 3.17 -10.14 -7.00
CA GLU A 72 2.86 -9.12 -8.01
C GLU A 72 1.39 -8.71 -7.96
N HIS A 73 0.47 -9.66 -7.78
CA HIS A 73 -0.94 -9.35 -7.58
C HIS A 73 -1.17 -8.46 -6.35
N LYS A 74 -0.56 -8.80 -5.21
CA LYS A 74 -0.68 -8.00 -3.97
C LYS A 74 -0.03 -6.63 -4.09
N LEU A 75 1.08 -6.53 -4.82
CA LEU A 75 1.71 -5.25 -5.13
C LEU A 75 0.78 -4.38 -5.96
N LYS A 76 0.19 -4.93 -7.03
CA LYS A 76 -0.77 -4.23 -7.87
C LYS A 76 -1.97 -3.71 -7.08
N GLU A 77 -2.54 -4.51 -6.18
CA GLU A 77 -3.62 -4.07 -5.29
C GLU A 77 -3.18 -2.91 -4.37
N SER A 78 -1.99 -3.04 -3.77
CA SER A 78 -1.43 -2.01 -2.90
C SER A 78 -1.19 -0.71 -3.66
N GLU A 79 -0.68 -0.78 -4.89
CA GLU A 79 -0.46 0.36 -5.77
C GLU A 79 -1.77 1.02 -6.19
N MET A 80 -2.82 0.25 -6.48
CA MET A 80 -4.14 0.81 -6.75
C MET A 80 -4.67 1.63 -5.56
N ILE A 81 -4.50 1.14 -4.33
CA ILE A 81 -4.90 1.86 -3.11
C ILE A 81 -4.08 3.14 -2.95
N ILE A 82 -2.76 3.05 -3.10
CA ILE A 82 -1.84 4.20 -2.99
C ILE A 82 -2.12 5.25 -4.07
N ASN A 83 -2.41 4.83 -5.30
CA ASN A 83 -2.73 5.74 -6.40
C ASN A 83 -4.06 6.44 -6.16
N LYS A 84 -5.09 5.75 -5.67
CA LYS A 84 -6.35 6.39 -5.24
C LYS A 84 -6.11 7.43 -4.13
N TYR A 85 -5.23 7.12 -3.19
CA TYR A 85 -4.80 8.07 -2.15
C TYR A 85 -4.13 9.31 -2.73
N LYS A 86 -3.16 9.14 -3.64
CA LYS A 86 -2.49 10.26 -4.31
C LYS A 86 -3.48 11.12 -5.11
N LEU A 87 -4.39 10.50 -5.85
CA LEU A 87 -5.42 11.21 -6.62
C LEU A 87 -6.38 11.99 -5.72
N PHE A 88 -6.77 11.42 -4.56
CA PHE A 88 -7.58 12.14 -3.59
C PHE A 88 -6.82 13.35 -3.01
N LYS A 89 -5.55 13.18 -2.65
CA LYS A 89 -4.69 14.24 -2.11
C LYS A 89 -4.59 15.45 -3.04
N VAL A 90 -4.52 15.24 -4.36
CA VAL A 90 -4.47 16.34 -5.36
C VAL A 90 -5.73 17.23 -5.35
N ARG A 91 -6.86 16.74 -4.82
CA ARG A 91 -8.13 17.49 -4.74
C ARG A 91 -8.30 18.26 -3.42
N LEU A 92 -7.33 18.14 -2.53
CA LEU A 92 -7.34 18.78 -1.22
C LEU A 92 -6.53 20.08 -1.22
N LYS A 93 -6.91 21.00 -0.33
CA LYS A 93 -6.12 22.19 -0.03
C LYS A 93 -4.93 21.82 0.86
N ASP A 94 -3.89 22.65 0.90
CA ASP A 94 -2.67 22.37 1.68
C ASP A 94 -2.92 21.97 3.14
N LYS A 95 -3.85 22.65 3.83
CA LYS A 95 -4.20 22.33 5.23
C LYS A 95 -4.87 20.95 5.37
N GLU A 96 -5.70 20.58 4.40
CA GLU A 96 -6.37 19.28 4.35
C GLU A 96 -5.38 18.17 3.99
N ILE A 97 -4.43 18.45 3.10
CA ILE A 97 -3.33 17.56 2.74
C ILE A 97 -2.49 17.23 3.99
N LEU A 98 -2.05 18.25 4.73
CA LEU A 98 -1.25 18.04 5.94
C LEU A 98 -1.98 17.20 6.99
N LEU A 99 -3.28 17.43 7.17
CA LEU A 99 -4.10 16.61 8.06
C LEU A 99 -4.22 15.16 7.55
N LEU A 100 -4.44 14.98 6.25
CA LEU A 100 -4.55 13.65 5.65
C LEU A 100 -3.23 12.88 5.77
N GLU A 101 -2.10 13.53 5.53
CA GLU A 101 -0.76 12.95 5.71
C GLU A 101 -0.52 12.56 7.15
N TYR A 102 -0.89 13.41 8.12
CA TYR A 102 -0.86 13.06 9.54
C TYR A 102 -1.71 11.82 9.86
N LEU A 103 -2.89 11.69 9.23
CA LEU A 103 -3.75 10.53 9.45
C LEU A 103 -3.13 9.24 8.92
N VAL A 104 -2.31 9.30 7.87
CA VAL A 104 -1.70 8.14 7.19
C VAL A 104 -0.31 7.81 7.73
N GLY A 105 0.60 8.77 7.79
CA GLY A 105 1.97 8.62 8.26
C GLY A 105 2.17 9.33 9.60
N THR A 106 2.57 8.60 10.64
CA THR A 106 2.82 9.20 11.95
C THR A 106 4.31 9.31 12.23
N GLU A 107 4.82 10.53 12.14
CA GLU A 107 5.81 11.09 13.09
C GLU A 107 5.30 12.37 13.77
N LEU A 108 4.21 12.96 13.27
CA LEU A 108 3.64 14.18 13.84
C LEU A 108 2.67 13.83 14.97
N ASP A 109 2.78 14.52 16.10
CA ASP A 109 1.77 14.52 17.17
C ASP A 109 0.62 15.48 16.82
N LYS A 110 -0.59 15.26 17.36
CA LYS A 110 -1.76 16.15 17.16
C LYS A 110 -1.43 17.59 17.55
N SER A 111 -0.61 17.77 18.58
CA SER A 111 -0.19 19.09 19.07
C SER A 111 0.72 19.79 18.06
N MET A 112 1.67 19.06 17.48
CA MET A 112 2.53 19.57 16.39
C MET A 112 1.71 19.90 15.13
N LEU A 113 0.70 19.10 14.80
CA LEU A 113 -0.17 19.38 13.67
C LEU A 113 -0.99 20.66 13.87
N ALA A 114 -1.59 20.83 15.06
CA ALA A 114 -2.32 22.05 15.41
C ALA A 114 -1.44 23.30 15.28
N LEU A 115 -0.19 23.20 15.74
CA LEU A 115 0.80 24.27 15.68
C LEU A 115 1.22 24.57 14.25
N LYS A 116 1.58 23.56 13.45
CA LYS A 116 1.95 23.71 12.03
C LYS A 116 0.82 24.31 11.18
N LEU A 117 -0.42 23.99 11.49
CA LEU A 117 -1.59 24.53 10.77
C LEU A 117 -2.05 25.89 11.30
N SER A 118 -1.49 26.34 12.43
CA SER A 118 -1.93 27.54 13.16
C SER A 118 -3.44 27.54 13.42
N VAL A 119 -3.98 26.39 13.86
CA VAL A 119 -5.41 26.22 14.13
C VAL A 119 -5.65 25.72 15.54
N THR A 120 -6.81 26.08 16.08
CA THR A 120 -7.32 25.50 17.32
C THR A 120 -7.66 24.02 17.14
N LYS A 121 -7.83 23.29 18.26
CA LYS A 121 -8.34 21.91 18.23
C LYS A 121 -9.68 21.80 17.51
N SER A 122 -10.59 22.75 17.70
CA SER A 122 -11.87 22.80 16.97
C SER A 122 -11.68 23.03 15.46
N GLY A 123 -10.71 23.86 15.08
CA GLY A 123 -10.30 24.05 13.69
C GLY A 123 -9.82 22.75 13.03
N LEU A 124 -9.05 21.92 13.73
CA LEU A 124 -8.65 20.61 13.22
C LEU A 124 -9.84 19.69 12.92
N TYR A 125 -10.84 19.64 13.82
CA TYR A 125 -12.05 18.84 13.59
C TYR A 125 -12.88 19.36 12.42
N SER A 126 -12.89 20.67 12.19
CA SER A 126 -13.53 21.28 11.02
C SER A 126 -12.86 20.84 9.73
N ILE A 127 -11.52 20.94 9.65
CA ILE A 127 -10.74 20.47 8.49
C ILE A 127 -10.96 18.96 8.27
N LEU A 128 -10.94 18.16 9.34
CA LEU A 128 -11.21 16.72 9.27
C LEU A 128 -12.59 16.42 8.67
N SER A 129 -13.60 17.15 9.11
CA SER A 129 -14.96 17.01 8.62
C SER A 129 -15.05 17.36 7.13
N MET A 130 -14.32 18.38 6.67
CA MET A 130 -14.26 18.73 5.24
C MET A 130 -13.60 17.61 4.43
N VAL A 131 -12.47 17.05 4.90
CA VAL A 131 -11.79 15.93 4.23
C VAL A 131 -12.71 14.71 4.14
N ILE A 132 -13.40 14.37 5.22
CA ILE A 132 -14.32 13.22 5.25
C ILE A 132 -15.48 13.44 4.28
N ARG A 133 -16.10 14.63 4.24
CA ARG A 133 -17.18 14.94 3.30
C ARG A 133 -16.72 14.82 1.85
N LYS A 134 -15.57 15.43 1.50
CA LYS A 134 -14.98 15.31 0.17
C LYS A 134 -14.72 13.86 -0.24
N TYR A 135 -14.28 13.02 0.70
CA TYR A 135 -14.10 11.60 0.43
C TYR A 135 -15.44 10.90 0.15
N ILE A 136 -16.46 11.16 0.97
CA ILE A 136 -17.79 10.57 0.81
C ILE A 136 -18.40 10.97 -0.53
N ASP A 137 -18.39 12.27 -0.87
CA ASP A 137 -18.93 12.79 -2.14
C ASP A 137 -18.28 12.11 -3.36
N LEU A 138 -16.97 11.88 -3.29
CA LEU A 138 -16.24 11.18 -4.35
C LEU A 138 -16.55 9.69 -4.41
N SER A 139 -16.88 9.07 -3.28
CA SER A 139 -17.23 7.66 -3.21
C SER A 139 -18.64 7.36 -3.72
N THR A 140 -19.54 8.36 -3.67
CA THR A 140 -20.95 8.25 -4.09
C THR A 140 -21.19 8.67 -5.54
N THR A 141 -20.29 9.42 -6.17
CA THR A 141 -20.42 9.86 -7.58
C THR A 141 -20.00 8.78 -8.59
N LYS A 142 -20.41 7.53 -8.37
CA LYS A 142 -20.13 6.40 -9.27
C LYS A 142 -21.27 6.12 -10.24
#